data_AF-A0A1Z5AX89-F1
#
_entry.id   AF-A0A1Z5AX89-F1
#
_cell.length_a   1.000
_cell.length_b   1.000
_cell.length_c   1.000
_cell.angle_alpha   90.00
_cell.angle_beta   90.00
_cell.angle_gamma   90.00
#
_symmetry.space_group_name_H-M   'P 1'
#
loop_
_entity.id
_entity.type
_entity.pdbx_description
1 polymer ?
#
loop_
_entity_poly.entity_id
_entity_poly.type
_entity_poly.pdbx_seq_one_letter_code
_entity_poly.pdbx_strand_id
1 'polypeptide(L)'
;MKKMVGNITKKQKVIGLCVASVFLVGGGLVYANSTPKTVENTSVKAQGKQPSIDSYENNLLKVVNDSYKDEKREFLADGFDQKQVENIRTVLKTKIKESNKTKKVLGLEEQAQFAILMFNVETEYSNLFVSEGNLKENADVTLVTGLVEGLKKAKPVFYKERIMQIEEIKKEIEQTKEATDSVNSLFTDSTRTTIKEEITRDNYTEAKTKVDGLKDNEIKKTLSNALVNVDNHFIELEKANETQEKEEASQQTTTENTNSNNSTETQVSSGADSGTSSNPQTPTDNGNSNAPQAQGGIEGIVASSPSAQYTDQIIGVVASGSSAQVYLFEKNGGQWQTVLSTGGQVGSGGVGQASEYVSNTPKGSYGMSLAFGTGGNPGSPLPYRQITPNSYWISNVNDPQYNTWQERPSSDGADEHLASYPQQYQYAIALDYNGGVGGGSAFFLHVSNGAPTAGCIAVPLGVMQQLITRIHGGARIINVNSQAELGNY
;
A
#
# COMPACT_ATOMS: atom_id res chain seq x y z
N MET A 1 34.60 23.06 -32.26
CA MET A 1 35.71 22.14 -32.62
C MET A 1 35.21 20.71 -32.51
N LYS A 2 35.82 19.73 -33.21
CA LYS A 2 35.48 18.29 -33.08
C LYS A 2 36.26 17.64 -31.94
N LYS A 3 35.75 16.50 -31.43
CA LYS A 3 36.37 15.55 -30.49
C LYS A 3 36.69 16.08 -29.08
N MET A 4 35.82 15.75 -28.12
CA MET A 4 36.19 14.79 -27.07
C MET A 4 34.94 14.01 -26.63
N VAL A 5 34.97 12.69 -26.76
CA VAL A 5 34.00 11.76 -26.17
C VAL A 5 34.83 10.75 -25.39
N GLY A 6 34.63 10.70 -24.07
CA GLY A 6 35.26 9.74 -23.17
C GLY A 6 34.16 8.92 -22.49
N ASN A 7 34.32 7.59 -22.47
CA ASN A 7 33.29 6.64 -22.07
C ASN A 7 32.59 6.96 -20.74
N ILE A 8 31.26 7.10 -20.78
CA ILE A 8 30.37 6.92 -19.63
C ILE A 8 29.58 5.62 -19.88
N THR A 9 29.66 4.67 -18.96
CA THR A 9 29.09 3.33 -19.14
C THR A 9 27.57 3.31 -18.92
N LYS A 10 26.88 2.36 -19.58
CA LYS A 10 25.41 2.34 -19.70
C LYS A 10 24.62 2.40 -18.38
N LYS A 11 25.20 2.04 -17.23
CA LYS A 11 24.49 2.05 -15.92
C LYS A 11 24.14 3.44 -15.39
N GLN A 12 24.81 4.53 -15.82
CA GLN A 12 24.58 5.87 -15.22
C GLN A 12 23.40 6.66 -15.80
N LYS A 13 22.69 6.16 -16.82
CA LYS A 13 21.52 6.88 -17.40
C LYS A 13 20.19 6.70 -16.64
N VAL A 14 20.09 5.72 -15.74
CA VAL A 14 18.81 5.34 -15.12
C VAL A 14 18.44 6.20 -13.90
N ILE A 15 19.43 6.71 -13.16
CA ILE A 15 19.22 7.36 -11.86
C ILE A 15 18.90 8.87 -11.99
N GLY A 16 19.22 9.49 -13.13
CA GLY A 16 19.08 10.94 -13.33
C GLY A 16 17.66 11.45 -13.62
N LEU A 17 16.64 10.58 -13.68
CA LEU A 17 15.30 10.92 -14.13
C LEU A 17 14.30 11.21 -12.99
N CYS A 18 14.49 10.62 -11.81
CA CYS A 18 13.53 10.72 -10.69
C CYS A 18 13.37 12.13 -10.10
N VAL A 19 14.25 13.07 -10.44
CA VAL A 19 14.13 14.49 -10.03
C VAL A 19 13.21 15.27 -10.99
N ALA A 20 13.11 14.85 -12.26
CA ALA A 20 12.41 15.62 -13.29
C ALA A 20 10.88 15.62 -13.12
N SER A 21 10.29 14.46 -12.82
CA SER A 21 8.84 14.27 -12.66
C SER A 21 8.28 14.87 -11.36
N VAL A 22 9.12 15.40 -10.48
CA VAL A 22 8.74 15.92 -9.16
C VAL A 22 8.51 17.44 -9.18
N PHE A 23 8.92 18.14 -10.26
CA PHE A 23 8.99 19.61 -10.28
C PHE A 23 7.67 20.39 -10.37
N LEU A 24 6.51 19.76 -10.62
CA LEU A 24 5.23 20.47 -10.77
C LEU A 24 4.15 20.08 -9.74
N VAL A 25 4.45 19.14 -8.85
CA VAL A 25 3.44 18.18 -8.37
C VAL A 25 3.34 18.17 -6.84
N GLY A 26 2.71 19.20 -6.25
CA GLY A 26 2.37 19.25 -4.82
C GLY A 26 1.15 20.12 -4.47
N GLY A 27 0.23 19.58 -3.64
CA GLY A 27 -1.03 20.22 -3.20
C GLY A 27 -2.17 19.21 -3.07
N GLY A 28 -2.46 18.62 -1.93
CA GLY A 28 -2.61 19.31 -0.64
C GLY A 28 -3.96 18.89 -0.08
N LEU A 29 -3.97 17.89 0.80
CA LEU A 29 -5.18 17.41 1.46
C LEU A 29 -5.69 18.46 2.46
N VAL A 30 -7.00 18.73 2.44
CA VAL A 30 -7.67 19.60 3.41
C VAL A 30 -8.86 18.87 4.01
N TYR A 31 -8.82 18.63 5.32
CA TYR A 31 -9.98 18.22 6.10
C TYR A 31 -10.99 19.38 6.14
N ALA A 32 -12.24 19.13 5.78
CA ALA A 32 -13.34 20.09 5.89
C ALA A 32 -14.40 19.55 6.86
N ASN A 33 -14.55 20.20 8.01
CA ASN A 33 -15.56 19.83 9.02
C ASN A 33 -16.75 20.80 8.97
N SER A 34 -17.96 20.24 8.99
CA SER A 34 -19.24 20.84 9.40
C SER A 34 -19.79 22.11 8.68
N THR A 35 -20.93 21.89 8.01
CA THR A 35 -22.09 22.80 7.78
C THR A 35 -22.03 23.90 6.70
N PRO A 36 -23.13 24.09 5.93
CA PRO A 36 -23.20 25.09 4.85
C PRO A 36 -23.83 26.42 5.28
N LYS A 37 -23.46 27.51 4.59
CA LYS A 37 -24.31 28.69 4.43
C LYS A 37 -24.28 29.15 2.97
N THR A 38 -25.47 29.42 2.43
CA THR A 38 -25.69 29.97 1.09
C THR A 38 -25.20 31.41 0.99
N VAL A 39 -24.53 31.74 -0.12
CA VAL A 39 -24.28 33.12 -0.57
C VAL A 39 -24.53 33.16 -2.07
N GLU A 40 -25.13 34.24 -2.56
CA GLU A 40 -25.63 34.37 -3.93
C GLU A 40 -24.55 34.67 -4.97
N ASN A 41 -24.84 34.30 -6.23
CA ASN A 41 -23.99 34.59 -7.38
C ASN A 41 -24.06 36.09 -7.74
N THR A 42 -23.05 36.88 -7.32
CA THR A 42 -22.83 38.24 -7.86
C THR A 42 -21.62 38.27 -8.78
N SER A 43 -21.86 38.28 -10.10
CA SER A 43 -20.82 38.15 -11.12
C SER A 43 -20.14 39.48 -11.46
N VAL A 44 -19.09 39.85 -10.70
CA VAL A 44 -18.27 41.04 -10.99
C VAL A 44 -17.09 40.67 -11.91
N LYS A 45 -17.08 41.20 -13.14
CA LYS A 45 -15.95 41.05 -14.09
C LYS A 45 -14.76 41.94 -13.69
N ALA A 46 -13.92 41.47 -12.78
CA ALA A 46 -12.63 42.10 -12.51
C ALA A 46 -11.60 41.76 -13.61
N GLN A 47 -11.28 42.72 -14.48
CA GLN A 47 -10.13 42.63 -15.38
C GLN A 47 -8.83 42.85 -14.59
N GLY A 48 -8.39 41.83 -13.85
CA GLY A 48 -7.12 41.86 -13.15
C GLY A 48 -5.95 42.02 -14.12
N LYS A 49 -5.07 43.01 -13.87
CA LYS A 49 -3.76 43.07 -14.54
C LYS A 49 -3.03 41.75 -14.29
N GLN A 50 -2.43 41.18 -15.33
CA GLN A 50 -1.49 40.08 -15.16
C GLN A 50 -0.34 40.54 -14.24
N PRO A 51 0.01 39.80 -13.17
CA PRO A 51 1.00 40.24 -12.20
C PRO A 51 2.37 40.47 -12.85
N SER A 52 3.10 41.48 -12.36
CA SER A 52 4.44 41.79 -12.89
C SER A 52 5.46 40.74 -12.47
N ILE A 53 6.50 40.58 -13.29
CA ILE A 53 7.63 39.70 -12.98
C ILE A 53 8.30 40.10 -11.66
N ASP A 54 8.38 41.39 -11.36
CA ASP A 54 8.97 41.92 -10.13
C ASP A 54 8.12 41.58 -8.90
N SER A 55 6.79 41.64 -9.01
CA SER A 55 5.88 41.22 -7.93
C SER A 55 5.99 39.73 -7.66
N TYR A 56 6.18 38.93 -8.73
CA TYR A 56 6.36 37.48 -8.61
C TYR A 56 7.72 37.12 -8.01
N GLU A 57 8.81 37.76 -8.46
CA GLU A 57 10.16 37.55 -7.91
C GLU A 57 10.24 37.94 -6.43
N ASN A 58 9.58 39.02 -6.01
CA ASN A 58 9.51 39.41 -4.59
C ASN A 58 8.69 38.43 -3.75
N ASN A 59 7.55 37.95 -4.26
CA ASN A 59 6.75 36.93 -3.56
C ASN A 59 7.49 35.60 -3.42
N LEU A 60 8.18 35.16 -4.48
CA LEU A 60 9.07 34.00 -4.46
C LEU A 60 10.21 34.18 -3.45
N LEU A 61 10.91 35.32 -3.49
CA LEU A 61 12.01 35.61 -2.56
C LEU A 61 11.54 35.59 -1.10
N LYS A 62 10.33 36.12 -0.82
CA LYS A 62 9.72 36.04 0.51
C LYS A 62 9.49 34.59 0.93
N VAL A 63 8.70 33.81 0.17
CA VAL A 63 8.38 32.43 0.61
C VAL A 63 9.61 31.55 0.69
N VAL A 64 10.61 31.72 -0.18
CA VAL A 64 11.88 30.99 -0.10
C VAL A 64 12.66 31.38 1.16
N ASN A 65 12.76 32.67 1.51
CA ASN A 65 13.45 33.06 2.74
C ASN A 65 12.68 32.64 4.00
N ASP A 66 11.33 32.63 3.97
CA ASP A 66 10.48 32.07 5.03
C ASP A 66 10.53 30.52 5.12
N SER A 67 11.19 29.84 4.16
CA SER A 67 11.22 28.37 4.08
C SER A 67 12.44 27.73 4.75
N TYR A 68 13.56 28.45 4.84
CA TYR A 68 14.88 27.85 5.13
C TYR A 68 15.51 28.43 6.40
N LYS A 69 16.26 27.58 7.12
CA LYS A 69 16.94 27.93 8.38
C LYS A 69 18.05 28.97 8.19
N ASP A 70 18.71 28.97 7.03
CA ASP A 70 19.77 29.91 6.68
C ASP A 70 19.88 30.13 5.15
N GLU A 71 20.79 31.02 4.74
CA GLU A 71 21.05 31.34 3.33
C GLU A 71 21.66 30.18 2.51
N LYS A 72 22.18 29.13 3.16
CA LYS A 72 22.67 27.92 2.47
C LYS A 72 21.51 27.04 2.00
N ARG A 73 20.34 27.17 2.66
CA ARG A 73 19.09 26.49 2.31
C ARG A 73 19.18 24.96 2.34
N GLU A 74 20.08 24.41 3.15
CA GLU A 74 20.20 22.96 3.35
C GLU A 74 19.18 22.40 4.35
N PHE A 75 18.55 23.23 5.19
CA PHE A 75 17.53 22.80 6.15
C PHE A 75 16.34 23.76 6.17
N LEU A 76 15.14 23.21 6.39
CA LEU A 76 13.93 24.01 6.55
C LEU A 76 14.00 24.90 7.80
N ALA A 77 13.24 25.99 7.80
CA ALA A 77 13.09 26.86 8.97
C ALA A 77 12.42 26.10 10.13
N ASP A 78 12.79 26.47 11.36
CA ASP A 78 12.21 25.85 12.55
C ASP A 78 10.71 26.17 12.64
N GLY A 79 9.87 25.14 12.69
CA GLY A 79 8.41 25.27 12.64
C GLY A 79 7.81 25.41 11.24
N PHE A 80 8.55 25.13 10.17
CA PHE A 80 8.02 25.13 8.80
C PHE A 80 6.85 24.15 8.62
N ASP A 81 5.67 24.67 8.24
CA ASP A 81 4.41 23.91 8.25
C ASP A 81 3.72 23.77 6.86
N GLN A 82 2.64 22.99 6.83
CA GLN A 82 1.79 22.81 5.64
C GLN A 82 1.18 24.13 5.13
N LYS A 83 1.03 25.16 5.97
CA LYS A 83 0.51 26.47 5.58
C LYS A 83 1.58 27.28 4.85
N GLN A 84 2.85 27.22 5.25
CA GLN A 84 3.99 27.73 4.48
C GLN A 84 4.09 26.99 3.14
N VAL A 85 3.89 25.67 3.12
CA VAL A 85 3.81 24.89 1.88
C VAL A 85 2.66 25.36 0.96
N GLU A 86 1.45 25.59 1.46
CA GLU A 86 0.35 26.13 0.64
C GLU A 86 0.58 27.59 0.21
N ASN A 87 1.29 28.40 0.99
CA ASN A 87 1.73 29.74 0.56
C ASN A 87 2.70 29.63 -0.63
N ILE A 88 3.66 28.70 -0.60
CA ILE A 88 4.56 28.44 -1.72
C ILE A 88 3.77 27.97 -2.95
N ARG A 89 2.88 26.98 -2.80
CA ARG A 89 2.00 26.48 -3.88
C ARG A 89 1.16 27.60 -4.49
N THR A 90 0.67 28.53 -3.67
CA THR A 90 -0.09 29.71 -4.10
C THR A 90 0.77 30.68 -4.91
N VAL A 91 2.01 30.93 -4.48
CA VAL A 91 2.96 31.75 -5.26
C VAL A 91 3.29 31.06 -6.59
N LEU A 92 3.71 29.80 -6.60
CA LEU A 92 4.10 29.06 -7.82
C LEU A 92 2.97 28.96 -8.87
N LYS A 93 1.69 29.00 -8.45
CA LYS A 93 0.52 29.04 -9.36
C LYS A 93 0.33 30.39 -10.08
N THR A 94 1.18 31.40 -9.84
CA THR A 94 1.11 32.71 -10.49
C THR A 94 1.43 32.62 -11.98
N LYS A 95 0.46 32.98 -12.85
CA LYS A 95 0.58 32.84 -14.31
C LYS A 95 1.53 33.88 -14.94
N ILE A 96 2.84 33.63 -14.84
CA ILE A 96 3.90 34.32 -15.57
C ILE A 96 4.22 33.55 -16.86
N LYS A 97 4.53 34.25 -17.96
CA LYS A 97 5.00 33.62 -19.20
C LYS A 97 6.46 33.17 -19.04
N GLU A 98 6.77 31.95 -19.45
CA GLU A 98 8.12 31.37 -19.33
C GLU A 98 9.20 32.25 -19.99
N SER A 99 8.89 32.84 -21.15
CA SER A 99 9.74 33.81 -21.87
C SER A 99 10.15 35.05 -21.06
N ASN A 100 9.44 35.33 -19.96
CA ASN A 100 9.64 36.51 -19.13
C ASN A 100 10.34 36.18 -17.80
N LYS A 101 10.58 34.89 -17.50
CA LYS A 101 11.26 34.49 -16.25
C LYS A 101 12.74 34.80 -16.34
N THR A 102 13.26 35.49 -15.33
CA THR A 102 14.71 35.70 -15.18
C THR A 102 15.36 34.41 -14.65
N LYS A 103 16.68 34.25 -14.84
CA LYS A 103 17.43 33.16 -14.18
C LYS A 103 17.29 33.20 -12.65
N LYS A 104 17.07 34.38 -12.07
CA LYS A 104 16.83 34.56 -10.63
C LYS A 104 15.45 34.05 -10.22
N VAL A 105 14.40 34.33 -11.01
CA VAL A 105 13.06 33.76 -10.82
C VAL A 105 13.10 32.24 -10.89
N LEU A 106 13.68 31.66 -11.94
CA LEU A 106 13.82 30.20 -12.08
C LEU A 106 14.55 29.56 -10.88
N GLY A 107 15.66 30.18 -10.44
CA GLY A 107 16.39 29.72 -9.25
C GLY A 107 15.67 29.95 -7.92
N LEU A 108 14.62 30.76 -7.87
CA LEU A 108 13.74 30.88 -6.70
C LEU A 108 12.56 29.89 -6.78
N GLU A 109 12.00 29.63 -7.96
CA GLU A 109 11.02 28.55 -8.19
C GLU A 109 11.60 27.20 -7.78
N GLU A 110 12.81 26.88 -8.22
CA GLU A 110 13.53 25.64 -7.89
C GLU A 110 13.74 25.50 -6.36
N GLN A 111 14.14 26.57 -5.68
CA GLN A 111 14.35 26.55 -4.23
C GLN A 111 13.04 26.49 -3.45
N ALA A 112 11.96 27.08 -3.96
CA ALA A 112 10.62 26.97 -3.41
C ALA A 112 10.07 25.53 -3.54
N GLN A 113 10.31 24.88 -4.68
CA GLN A 113 9.96 23.47 -4.91
C GLN A 113 10.74 22.55 -3.95
N PHE A 114 12.07 22.72 -3.81
CA PHE A 114 12.85 21.89 -2.88
C PHE A 114 12.39 22.00 -1.42
N ALA A 115 11.86 23.14 -0.98
CA ALA A 115 11.31 23.26 0.38
C ALA A 115 10.08 22.36 0.59
N ILE A 116 9.20 22.24 -0.40
CA ILE A 116 8.06 21.30 -0.38
C ILE A 116 8.57 19.85 -0.29
N LEU A 117 9.60 19.50 -1.06
CA LEU A 117 10.15 18.14 -1.09
C LEU A 117 10.85 17.76 0.21
N MET A 118 11.59 18.69 0.82
CA MET A 118 12.18 18.50 2.14
C MET A 118 11.08 18.29 3.19
N PHE A 119 9.99 19.06 3.14
CA PHE A 119 8.86 18.89 4.06
C PHE A 119 8.15 17.54 3.88
N ASN A 120 8.01 17.06 2.64
CA ASN A 120 7.52 15.71 2.39
C ASN A 120 8.45 14.64 3.00
N VAL A 121 9.79 14.81 2.91
CA VAL A 121 10.75 13.92 3.60
C VAL A 121 10.58 13.96 5.11
N GLU A 122 10.48 15.15 5.73
CA GLU A 122 10.28 15.27 7.18
C GLU A 122 8.94 14.67 7.64
N THR A 123 7.89 14.82 6.83
CA THR A 123 6.56 14.25 7.08
C THR A 123 6.63 12.72 7.04
N GLU A 124 7.18 12.13 5.98
CA GLU A 124 7.26 10.67 5.87
C GLU A 124 8.30 10.05 6.83
N TYR A 125 9.35 10.78 7.19
CA TYR A 125 10.27 10.39 8.27
C TYR A 125 9.53 10.35 9.62
N SER A 126 8.73 11.38 9.93
CA SER A 126 7.92 11.43 11.14
C SER A 126 6.84 10.34 11.14
N ASN A 127 6.29 9.99 9.98
CA ASN A 127 5.31 8.91 9.82
C ASN A 127 5.85 7.51 10.13
N LEU A 128 7.16 7.31 10.28
CA LEU A 128 7.73 6.02 10.74
C LEU A 128 7.41 5.74 12.22
N PHE A 129 7.07 6.77 12.99
CA PHE A 129 6.96 6.72 14.44
C PHE A 129 5.51 6.80 14.95
N VAL A 130 5.25 6.18 16.11
CA VAL A 130 4.00 6.35 16.90
C VAL A 130 4.14 7.55 17.85
N SER A 131 5.34 7.73 18.41
CA SER A 131 5.77 8.86 19.23
C SER A 131 7.29 9.01 19.07
N GLU A 132 7.88 10.11 19.54
CA GLU A 132 9.32 10.40 19.36
C GLU A 132 10.19 9.19 19.79
N GLY A 133 11.00 8.68 18.85
CA GLY A 133 11.87 7.52 19.04
C GLY A 133 11.20 6.14 19.01
N ASN A 134 9.86 6.03 18.99
CA ASN A 134 9.13 4.76 18.98
C ASN A 134 8.58 4.44 17.58
N LEU A 135 9.20 3.50 16.87
CA LEU A 135 8.76 3.06 15.54
C LEU A 135 7.38 2.38 15.57
N LYS A 136 6.66 2.46 14.45
CA LYS A 136 5.49 1.63 14.17
C LYS A 136 5.92 0.18 13.93
N GLU A 137 5.10 -0.79 14.37
CA GLU A 137 5.34 -2.23 14.20
C GLU A 137 5.52 -2.63 12.72
N ASN A 138 4.90 -1.89 11.80
CA ASN A 138 4.99 -2.06 10.35
C ASN A 138 5.64 -0.84 9.65
N ALA A 139 6.59 -0.14 10.28
CA ALA A 139 7.26 1.01 9.69
C ALA A 139 7.98 0.63 8.37
N ASP A 140 7.63 1.31 7.26
CA ASP A 140 8.30 1.16 5.97
C ASP A 140 9.04 2.45 5.58
N VAL A 141 10.36 2.34 5.48
CA VAL A 141 11.29 3.40 5.08
C VAL A 141 11.42 3.61 3.57
N THR A 142 10.77 2.78 2.74
CA THR A 142 10.96 2.77 1.28
C THR A 142 10.59 4.12 0.65
N LEU A 143 9.44 4.68 1.05
CA LEU A 143 8.97 5.98 0.54
C LEU A 143 9.94 7.11 0.90
N VAL A 144 10.29 7.26 2.18
CA VAL A 144 11.20 8.33 2.63
C VAL A 144 12.63 8.15 2.10
N THR A 145 13.09 6.91 1.90
CA THR A 145 14.36 6.62 1.20
C THR A 145 14.32 7.14 -0.23
N GLY A 146 13.23 6.90 -0.97
CA GLY A 146 13.06 7.38 -2.35
C GLY A 146 13.01 8.91 -2.44
N LEU A 147 12.25 9.55 -1.55
CA LEU A 147 12.14 11.02 -1.48
C LEU A 147 13.49 11.68 -1.16
N VAL A 148 14.26 11.14 -0.20
CA VAL A 148 15.53 11.74 0.20
C VAL A 148 16.63 11.53 -0.86
N GLU A 149 16.70 10.36 -1.52
CA GLU A 149 17.63 10.13 -2.64
C GLU A 149 17.36 11.09 -3.81
N GLY A 150 16.11 11.51 -4.04
CA GLY A 150 15.77 12.55 -5.02
C GLY A 150 16.44 13.91 -4.73
N LEU A 151 16.68 14.24 -3.45
CA LEU A 151 17.29 15.50 -3.02
C LEU A 151 18.83 15.47 -2.99
N LYS A 152 19.45 14.28 -3.08
CA LYS A 152 20.89 14.00 -2.95
C LYS A 152 21.85 14.94 -3.68
N LYS A 153 21.46 15.43 -4.86
CA LYS A 153 22.27 16.37 -5.68
C LYS A 153 22.04 17.84 -5.30
N ALA A 154 20.84 18.18 -4.83
CA ALA A 154 20.38 19.56 -4.65
C ALA A 154 20.43 20.05 -3.19
N LYS A 155 20.33 19.12 -2.24
CA LYS A 155 20.40 19.33 -0.78
C LYS A 155 21.34 18.27 -0.17
N PRO A 156 22.64 18.27 -0.54
CA PRO A 156 23.58 17.21 -0.16
C PRO A 156 23.81 17.08 1.35
N VAL A 157 23.61 18.14 2.14
CA VAL A 157 23.75 18.07 3.60
C VAL A 157 22.48 17.49 4.23
N PHE A 158 21.30 17.97 3.81
CA PHE A 158 20.00 17.39 4.18
C PHE A 158 19.96 15.88 3.92
N TYR A 159 20.33 15.50 2.69
CA TYR A 159 20.37 14.12 2.25
C TYR A 159 21.27 13.27 3.15
N LYS A 160 22.49 13.75 3.45
CA LYS A 160 23.46 12.99 4.25
C LYS A 160 22.98 12.78 5.68
N GLU A 161 22.29 13.74 6.27
CA GLU A 161 21.73 13.60 7.62
C GLU A 161 20.55 12.61 7.63
N ARG A 162 19.52 12.86 6.82
CA ARG A 162 18.31 12.02 6.81
C ARG A 162 18.58 10.60 6.33
N ILE A 163 19.45 10.38 5.34
CA ILE A 163 19.79 9.00 4.93
C ILE A 163 20.51 8.25 6.05
N MET A 164 21.37 8.89 6.84
CA MET A 164 22.07 8.24 7.95
C MET A 164 21.10 7.76 9.03
N GLN A 165 20.10 8.58 9.36
CA GLN A 165 19.03 8.22 10.29
C GLN A 165 18.13 7.09 9.73
N ILE A 166 17.80 7.15 8.44
CA ILE A 166 17.02 6.12 7.75
C ILE A 166 17.76 4.76 7.72
N GLU A 167 19.09 4.74 7.57
CA GLU A 167 19.87 3.49 7.68
C GLU A 167 19.94 2.95 9.12
N GLU A 168 19.90 3.79 10.16
CA GLU A 168 19.74 3.31 11.55
C GLU A 168 18.35 2.67 11.74
N ILE A 169 17.29 3.34 11.26
CA ILE A 169 15.91 2.84 11.36
C ILE A 169 15.73 1.52 10.59
N LYS A 170 16.36 1.37 9.40
CA LYS A 170 16.38 0.09 8.66
C LYS A 170 16.89 -1.06 9.50
N LYS A 171 17.99 -0.83 10.23
CA LYS A 171 18.56 -1.83 11.13
C LYS A 171 17.62 -2.15 12.29
N GLU A 172 16.97 -1.15 12.88
CA GLU A 172 16.02 -1.36 13.98
C GLU A 172 14.77 -2.12 13.52
N ILE A 173 14.25 -1.84 12.31
CA ILE A 173 13.15 -2.60 11.70
C ILE A 173 13.55 -4.06 11.51
N GLU A 174 14.73 -4.35 10.94
CA GLU A 174 15.16 -5.73 10.71
C GLU A 174 15.40 -6.49 12.03
N GLN A 175 16.01 -5.85 13.04
CA GLN A 175 16.16 -6.46 14.38
C GLN A 175 14.79 -6.75 15.03
N THR A 176 13.83 -5.83 14.88
CA THR A 176 12.45 -5.99 15.39
C THR A 176 11.72 -7.12 14.65
N LYS A 177 11.96 -7.25 13.35
CA LYS A 177 11.45 -8.35 12.51
C LYS A 177 12.07 -9.70 12.91
N GLU A 178 13.39 -9.80 13.03
CA GLU A 178 14.09 -11.02 13.47
C GLU A 178 13.58 -11.50 14.84
N ALA A 179 13.41 -10.59 15.79
CA ALA A 179 12.85 -10.90 17.11
C ALA A 179 11.38 -11.34 17.02
N THR A 180 10.56 -10.64 16.22
CA THR A 180 9.15 -10.95 15.99
C THR A 180 8.96 -12.33 15.36
N ASP A 181 9.69 -12.63 14.30
CA ASP A 181 9.61 -13.92 13.61
C ASP A 181 10.14 -15.06 14.50
N SER A 182 11.19 -14.80 15.30
CA SER A 182 11.71 -15.78 16.26
C SER A 182 10.73 -16.07 17.39
N VAL A 183 10.01 -15.08 17.92
CA VAL A 183 8.93 -15.30 18.91
C VAL A 183 7.74 -16.00 18.26
N ASN A 184 7.29 -15.56 17.07
CA ASN A 184 6.21 -16.20 16.33
C ASN A 184 6.50 -17.68 16.02
N SER A 185 7.77 -18.06 15.86
CA SER A 185 8.16 -19.47 15.63
C SER A 185 7.72 -20.42 16.76
N LEU A 186 7.59 -19.91 18.00
CA LEU A 186 7.22 -20.67 19.20
C LEU A 186 5.70 -20.96 19.30
N PHE A 187 4.87 -20.25 18.55
CA PHE A 187 3.41 -20.34 18.60
C PHE A 187 2.82 -20.91 17.32
N THR A 188 1.60 -21.43 17.35
CA THR A 188 0.87 -21.93 16.16
C THR A 188 0.79 -20.89 15.05
N ASP A 189 0.62 -19.63 15.43
CA ASP A 189 0.36 -18.49 14.55
C ASP A 189 0.74 -17.16 15.24
N SER A 190 0.58 -16.05 14.52
CA SER A 190 0.96 -14.71 14.98
C SER A 190 0.09 -14.11 16.09
N THR A 191 -1.01 -14.75 16.52
CA THR A 191 -1.77 -14.30 17.70
C THR A 191 -1.06 -14.59 19.01
N ARG A 192 -0.08 -15.51 19.00
CA ARG A 192 0.71 -15.93 20.18
C ARG A 192 -0.14 -16.47 21.34
N THR A 193 -1.29 -17.08 21.01
CA THR A 193 -2.23 -17.65 22.00
C THR A 193 -1.95 -19.12 22.31
N THR A 194 -1.51 -19.91 21.33
CA THR A 194 -1.24 -21.34 21.47
C THR A 194 0.22 -21.64 21.12
N ILE A 195 0.92 -22.29 22.06
CA ILE A 195 2.33 -22.70 21.91
C ILE A 195 2.40 -23.96 21.02
N LYS A 196 3.44 -24.10 20.19
CA LYS A 196 3.67 -25.34 19.42
C LYS A 196 4.20 -26.46 20.32
N GLU A 197 3.75 -27.70 20.08
CA GLU A 197 4.14 -28.88 20.86
C GLU A 197 5.64 -29.25 20.75
N GLU A 198 6.28 -28.93 19.62
CA GLU A 198 7.67 -29.35 19.31
C GLU A 198 8.76 -28.32 19.67
N ILE A 199 8.51 -27.35 20.55
CA ILE A 199 9.50 -26.30 20.88
C ILE A 199 10.55 -26.74 21.89
N THR A 200 11.77 -26.23 21.76
CA THR A 200 12.89 -26.49 22.70
C THR A 200 13.28 -25.26 23.51
N ARG A 201 13.99 -25.49 24.62
CA ARG A 201 14.54 -24.42 25.48
C ARG A 201 15.55 -23.54 24.73
N ASP A 202 16.23 -24.09 23.72
CA ASP A 202 17.14 -23.35 22.85
C ASP A 202 16.37 -22.36 21.96
N ASN A 203 15.22 -22.76 21.38
CA ASN A 203 14.38 -21.85 20.57
C ASN A 203 13.87 -20.67 21.41
N TYR A 204 13.45 -20.94 22.65
CA TYR A 204 13.08 -19.90 23.61
C TYR A 204 14.26 -18.96 23.91
N THR A 205 15.44 -19.52 24.16
CA THR A 205 16.64 -18.74 24.51
C THR A 205 17.12 -17.86 23.35
N GLU A 206 17.04 -18.36 22.11
CA GLU A 206 17.32 -17.58 20.90
C GLU A 206 16.32 -16.43 20.74
N ALA A 207 15.02 -16.72 20.83
CA ALA A 207 13.97 -15.70 20.72
C ALA A 207 14.09 -14.64 21.82
N LYS A 208 14.34 -15.05 23.08
CA LYS A 208 14.58 -14.13 24.20
C LYS A 208 15.81 -13.26 23.97
N THR A 209 16.92 -13.82 23.48
CA THR A 209 18.15 -13.06 23.20
C THR A 209 17.90 -11.96 22.17
N LYS A 210 17.11 -12.23 21.11
CA LYS A 210 16.72 -11.21 20.12
C LYS A 210 15.83 -10.12 20.72
N VAL A 211 14.82 -10.50 21.53
CA VAL A 211 13.92 -9.56 22.21
C VAL A 211 14.66 -8.69 23.22
N ASP A 212 15.53 -9.28 24.05
CA ASP A 212 16.39 -8.56 25.01
C ASP A 212 17.27 -7.51 24.32
N GLY A 213 17.69 -7.77 23.06
CA GLY A 213 18.48 -6.86 22.24
C GLY A 213 17.75 -5.68 21.59
N LEU A 214 16.41 -5.61 21.66
CA LEU A 214 15.63 -4.49 21.11
C LEU A 214 15.72 -3.22 21.97
N LYS A 215 15.46 -2.04 21.38
CA LYS A 215 15.19 -0.81 22.14
C LYS A 215 13.95 -1.00 23.02
N ASP A 216 13.89 -0.34 24.18
CA ASP A 216 12.73 -0.44 25.09
C ASP A 216 11.54 0.36 24.54
N ASN A 217 10.55 -0.37 24.02
CA ASN A 217 9.35 0.14 23.37
C ASN A 217 8.19 -0.87 23.54
N GLU A 218 6.99 -0.52 23.07
CA GLU A 218 5.80 -1.39 23.22
C GLU A 218 5.92 -2.73 22.48
N ILE A 219 6.73 -2.81 21.42
CA ILE A 219 6.98 -4.06 20.68
C ILE A 219 7.83 -4.99 21.55
N LYS A 220 8.91 -4.50 22.16
CA LYS A 220 9.73 -5.26 23.11
C LYS A 220 8.91 -5.76 24.29
N LYS A 221 8.03 -4.94 24.86
CA LYS A 221 7.11 -5.33 25.95
C LYS A 221 6.15 -6.44 25.50
N THR A 222 5.53 -6.29 24.33
CA THR A 222 4.61 -7.28 23.76
C THR A 222 5.29 -8.62 23.50
N LEU A 223 6.50 -8.61 22.94
CA LEU A 223 7.30 -9.82 22.69
C LEU A 223 7.79 -10.46 24.00
N SER A 224 8.19 -9.66 24.99
CA SER A 224 8.59 -10.15 26.33
C SER A 224 7.44 -10.82 27.05
N ASN A 225 6.24 -10.25 27.00
CA ASN A 225 5.04 -10.82 27.61
C ASN A 225 4.65 -12.16 26.96
N ALA A 226 4.80 -12.30 25.64
CA ALA A 226 4.60 -13.58 24.96
C ALA A 226 5.63 -14.64 25.41
N LEU A 227 6.90 -14.24 25.59
CA LEU A 227 7.94 -15.14 26.09
C LEU A 227 7.70 -15.61 27.54
N VAL A 228 7.09 -14.80 28.41
CA VAL A 228 6.71 -15.24 29.78
C VAL A 228 5.75 -16.43 29.74
N ASN A 229 4.81 -16.47 28.79
CA ASN A 229 3.90 -17.61 28.63
C ASN A 229 4.66 -18.89 28.22
N VAL A 230 5.67 -18.76 27.37
CA VAL A 230 6.54 -19.89 26.95
C VAL A 230 7.43 -20.36 28.09
N ASP A 231 7.98 -19.44 28.89
CA ASP A 231 8.82 -19.77 30.06
C ASP A 231 8.03 -20.56 31.11
N ASN A 232 6.79 -20.13 31.41
CA ASN A 232 5.87 -20.85 32.29
C ASN A 232 5.54 -22.26 31.77
N HIS A 233 5.34 -22.43 30.46
CA HIS A 233 5.06 -23.73 29.86
C HIS A 233 6.22 -24.73 30.03
N PHE A 234 7.48 -24.29 29.82
CA PHE A 234 8.64 -25.14 30.12
C PHE A 234 8.72 -25.50 31.60
N ILE A 235 8.46 -24.55 32.49
CA ILE A 235 8.43 -24.77 33.95
C ILE A 235 7.33 -25.78 34.37
N GLU A 236 6.23 -25.90 33.62
CA GLU A 236 5.19 -26.91 33.84
C GLU A 236 5.59 -28.29 33.30
N LEU A 237 6.21 -28.37 32.11
CA LEU A 237 6.77 -29.61 31.55
C LEU A 237 7.88 -30.18 32.42
N GLU A 238 8.81 -29.34 32.91
CA GLU A 238 9.90 -29.73 33.81
C GLU A 238 9.34 -30.38 35.09
N LYS A 239 8.30 -29.79 35.70
CA LYS A 239 7.61 -30.35 36.89
C LYS A 239 6.84 -31.64 36.61
N ALA A 240 6.23 -31.77 35.43
CA ALA A 240 5.52 -32.98 35.03
C ALA A 240 6.48 -34.17 34.90
N ASN A 241 7.61 -33.97 34.20
CA ASN A 241 8.67 -34.97 34.06
C ASN A 241 9.28 -35.32 35.43
N GLU A 242 9.59 -34.31 36.25
CA GLU A 242 10.04 -34.50 37.63
C GLU A 242 9.07 -35.31 38.49
N THR A 243 7.77 -35.33 38.16
CA THR A 243 6.77 -36.11 38.89
C THR A 243 6.70 -37.54 38.36
N GLN A 244 6.72 -37.72 37.03
CA GLN A 244 6.77 -39.05 36.40
C GLN A 244 8.03 -39.83 36.80
N GLU A 245 9.22 -39.21 36.80
CA GLU A 245 10.46 -39.88 37.23
C GLU A 245 10.37 -40.39 38.70
N LYS A 246 9.66 -39.65 39.57
CA LYS A 246 9.45 -40.06 40.97
C LYS A 246 8.40 -41.18 41.09
N GLU A 247 7.39 -41.21 40.22
CA GLU A 247 6.40 -42.30 40.17
C GLU A 247 6.94 -43.58 39.53
N GLU A 248 7.81 -43.50 38.53
CA GLU A 248 8.50 -44.65 37.94
C GLU A 248 9.56 -45.23 38.89
N ALA A 249 10.35 -44.38 39.56
CA ALA A 249 11.29 -44.82 40.60
C ALA A 249 10.58 -45.49 41.79
N SER A 250 9.37 -45.05 42.13
CA SER A 250 8.50 -45.70 43.12
C SER A 250 8.09 -47.10 42.65
N GLN A 251 7.59 -47.24 41.42
CA GLN A 251 7.13 -48.52 40.86
C GLN A 251 8.26 -49.55 40.70
N GLN A 252 9.51 -49.11 40.51
CA GLN A 252 10.66 -50.01 40.43
C GLN A 252 11.01 -50.71 41.76
N THR A 253 10.34 -50.38 42.87
CA THR A 253 10.60 -50.92 44.21
C THR A 253 9.58 -51.98 44.67
N THR A 254 8.54 -52.30 43.88
CA THR A 254 7.49 -53.27 44.25
C THR A 254 7.24 -54.37 43.21
N THR A 255 8.23 -55.26 43.03
CA THR A 255 8.10 -56.46 42.17
C THR A 255 8.63 -57.77 42.81
N GLU A 256 8.57 -57.90 44.15
CA GLU A 256 8.72 -59.19 44.82
C GLU A 256 7.61 -59.41 45.87
N ASN A 257 7.01 -60.62 45.83
CA ASN A 257 5.80 -61.05 46.56
C ASN A 257 4.50 -60.34 46.09
N THR A 258 3.35 -61.00 45.97
CA THR A 258 2.98 -62.37 46.41
C THR A 258 2.23 -63.12 45.31
N ASN A 259 2.38 -64.45 45.27
CA ASN A 259 1.68 -65.34 44.34
C ASN A 259 0.69 -66.24 45.10
N SER A 260 -0.32 -66.79 44.40
CA SER A 260 -1.54 -67.46 44.94
C SER A 260 -2.64 -66.48 45.40
N ASN A 261 -3.94 -66.77 45.26
CA ASN A 261 -4.60 -68.04 44.90
C ASN A 261 -5.78 -67.84 43.93
N ASN A 262 -6.11 -68.90 43.18
CA ASN A 262 -7.22 -68.97 42.22
C ASN A 262 -8.47 -69.62 42.85
N SER A 263 -9.68 -69.17 42.50
CA SER A 263 -10.93 -69.95 42.56
C SER A 263 -12.07 -69.30 41.74
N THR A 264 -12.66 -70.08 40.85
CA THR A 264 -13.82 -69.76 39.98
C THR A 264 -15.19 -69.91 40.67
N GLU A 265 -16.22 -69.14 40.24
CA GLU A 265 -17.57 -69.71 39.95
C GLU A 265 -18.53 -68.79 39.13
N THR A 266 -18.57 -69.03 37.81
CA THR A 266 -19.75 -69.48 37.01
C THR A 266 -21.19 -68.90 37.24
N GLN A 267 -21.64 -68.07 36.28
CA GLN A 267 -22.97 -68.07 35.57
C GLN A 267 -24.30 -67.43 36.10
N VAL A 268 -24.91 -66.60 35.21
CA VAL A 268 -26.28 -66.72 34.58
C VAL A 268 -27.51 -65.82 34.97
N SER A 269 -27.96 -65.05 33.96
CA SER A 269 -29.34 -64.65 33.51
C SER A 269 -30.25 -63.56 34.13
N SER A 270 -30.66 -62.63 33.23
CA SER A 270 -32.05 -62.22 32.85
C SER A 270 -32.85 -61.11 33.57
N GLY A 271 -33.72 -60.42 32.78
CA GLY A 271 -34.60 -59.27 33.13
C GLY A 271 -34.05 -57.93 32.60
N ALA A 272 -34.67 -57.09 31.74
CA ALA A 272 -36.07 -56.73 31.41
C ALA A 272 -36.83 -56.07 32.59
N ASP A 273 -37.52 -54.92 32.49
CA ASP A 273 -37.74 -53.91 31.41
C ASP A 273 -38.10 -52.54 32.10
N SER A 274 -38.47 -51.36 31.54
CA SER A 274 -38.93 -50.87 30.21
C SER A 274 -38.82 -49.31 30.14
N GLY A 275 -39.18 -48.66 29.02
CA GLY A 275 -39.43 -47.18 28.90
C GLY A 275 -38.51 -46.45 27.91
N THR A 276 -38.82 -46.25 26.61
CA THR A 276 -39.92 -45.43 26.01
C THR A 276 -39.76 -43.94 26.35
N SER A 277 -39.60 -42.98 25.42
CA SER A 277 -39.80 -42.90 23.95
C SER A 277 -38.90 -41.78 23.34
N SER A 278 -38.83 -41.44 22.04
CA SER A 278 -39.52 -41.86 20.80
C SER A 278 -38.74 -41.39 19.54
N ASN A 279 -39.05 -41.96 18.38
CA ASN A 279 -38.76 -41.45 17.01
C ASN A 279 -40.11 -41.52 16.22
N PRO A 280 -40.39 -40.79 15.12
CA PRO A 280 -39.73 -41.04 13.82
C PRO A 280 -39.57 -39.82 12.86
N GLN A 281 -38.87 -40.08 11.74
CA GLN A 281 -38.97 -39.35 10.45
C GLN A 281 -40.41 -39.47 9.88
N THR A 282 -40.90 -38.79 8.83
CA THR A 282 -40.36 -37.97 7.72
C THR A 282 -41.55 -37.09 7.18
N PRO A 283 -41.39 -36.05 6.34
CA PRO A 283 -41.16 -36.26 4.89
C PRO A 283 -40.28 -35.21 4.19
N THR A 284 -39.85 -35.55 2.97
CA THR A 284 -39.34 -34.61 1.97
C THR A 284 -40.47 -33.83 1.30
N ASP A 285 -40.28 -32.54 1.04
CA ASP A 285 -41.05 -31.80 0.02
C ASP A 285 -40.07 -31.07 -0.94
N ASN A 286 -40.48 -30.92 -2.20
CA ASN A 286 -39.57 -30.70 -3.33
C ASN A 286 -39.69 -29.26 -3.89
N GLY A 287 -39.38 -28.28 -3.03
CA GLY A 287 -39.45 -26.85 -3.36
C GLY A 287 -38.28 -26.38 -4.24
N ASN A 288 -38.48 -26.34 -5.55
CA ASN A 288 -37.51 -25.77 -6.49
C ASN A 288 -37.46 -24.23 -6.39
N SER A 289 -36.63 -23.72 -5.47
CA SER A 289 -36.18 -22.33 -5.47
C SER A 289 -34.66 -22.28 -5.37
N ASN A 290 -33.99 -22.11 -6.53
CA ASN A 290 -32.57 -21.75 -6.63
C ASN A 290 -32.34 -20.31 -6.13
N ALA A 291 -32.54 -20.09 -4.83
CA ALA A 291 -31.95 -18.96 -4.13
C ALA A 291 -30.45 -19.23 -3.97
N PRO A 292 -29.56 -18.30 -4.36
CA PRO A 292 -28.15 -18.41 -4.06
C PRO A 292 -27.93 -18.65 -2.56
N GLN A 293 -27.17 -19.70 -2.18
CA GLN A 293 -26.66 -19.79 -0.82
C GLN A 293 -25.82 -18.54 -0.53
N ALA A 294 -25.91 -18.02 0.70
CA ALA A 294 -25.09 -16.92 1.14
C ALA A 294 -23.61 -17.32 1.07
N GLN A 295 -22.85 -16.65 0.19
CA GLN A 295 -21.44 -16.92 0.00
C GLN A 295 -20.65 -16.45 1.22
N GLY A 296 -19.73 -17.28 1.71
CA GLY A 296 -18.75 -16.90 2.72
C GLY A 296 -17.53 -16.21 2.10
N GLY A 297 -16.57 -15.85 2.95
CA GLY A 297 -15.27 -15.34 2.51
C GLY A 297 -15.33 -14.03 1.73
N ILE A 298 -14.32 -13.80 0.89
CA ILE A 298 -14.19 -12.57 0.11
C ILE A 298 -15.21 -12.51 -1.03
N GLU A 299 -15.60 -13.66 -1.59
CA GLU A 299 -16.70 -13.80 -2.54
C GLU A 299 -18.03 -13.28 -1.97
N GLY A 300 -18.33 -13.55 -0.70
CA GLY A 300 -19.50 -12.99 -0.01
C GLY A 300 -19.48 -11.47 0.16
N ILE A 301 -18.30 -10.91 0.41
CA ILE A 301 -18.12 -9.45 0.51
C ILE A 301 -18.31 -8.80 -0.87
N VAL A 302 -17.73 -9.38 -1.92
CA VAL A 302 -17.94 -8.91 -3.30
C VAL A 302 -19.39 -9.11 -3.74
N ALA A 303 -20.05 -10.20 -3.37
CA ALA A 303 -21.45 -10.48 -3.69
C ALA A 303 -22.43 -9.46 -3.09
N SER A 304 -22.08 -8.84 -1.97
CA SER A 304 -22.87 -7.79 -1.30
C SER A 304 -22.50 -6.36 -1.72
N SER A 305 -21.44 -6.19 -2.52
CA SER A 305 -21.01 -4.88 -3.02
C SER A 305 -22.06 -4.22 -3.94
N PRO A 306 -22.29 -2.90 -3.84
CA PRO A 306 -23.09 -2.13 -4.80
C PRO A 306 -22.71 -2.38 -6.27
N SER A 307 -21.43 -2.54 -6.58
CA SER A 307 -20.94 -2.89 -7.92
C SER A 307 -21.51 -4.21 -8.43
N ALA A 308 -21.61 -5.23 -7.59
CA ALA A 308 -22.11 -6.57 -7.97
C ALA A 308 -23.60 -6.63 -8.37
N GLN A 309 -24.32 -5.52 -8.25
CA GLN A 309 -25.71 -5.38 -8.71
C GLN A 309 -25.81 -5.17 -10.24
N TYR A 310 -24.77 -4.61 -10.87
CA TYR A 310 -24.80 -4.20 -12.28
C TYR A 310 -23.56 -4.61 -13.10
N THR A 311 -22.69 -5.45 -12.52
CA THR A 311 -21.64 -6.18 -13.25
C THR A 311 -21.55 -7.64 -12.79
N ASP A 312 -20.99 -8.47 -13.66
CA ASP A 312 -20.63 -9.88 -13.48
C ASP A 312 -19.11 -10.10 -13.41
N GLN A 313 -18.29 -9.03 -13.49
CA GLN A 313 -16.83 -9.10 -13.38
C GLN A 313 -16.24 -7.93 -12.58
N ILE A 314 -15.51 -8.24 -11.51
CA ILE A 314 -14.92 -7.26 -10.58
C ILE A 314 -13.44 -7.59 -10.36
N ILE A 315 -12.57 -6.59 -10.51
CA ILE A 315 -11.21 -6.63 -9.97
C ILE A 315 -11.24 -6.04 -8.56
N GLY A 316 -10.84 -6.79 -7.55
CA GLY A 316 -10.65 -6.25 -6.19
C GLY A 316 -9.17 -5.91 -5.96
N VAL A 317 -8.87 -4.71 -5.50
CA VAL A 317 -7.52 -4.27 -5.14
C VAL A 317 -7.51 -3.89 -3.67
N VAL A 318 -6.89 -4.73 -2.84
CA VAL A 318 -6.81 -4.56 -1.39
C VAL A 318 -5.39 -4.16 -1.02
N ALA A 319 -5.17 -2.88 -0.75
CA ALA A 319 -3.86 -2.30 -0.46
C ALA A 319 -3.47 -2.38 1.03
N SER A 320 -2.16 -2.46 1.26
CA SER A 320 -1.49 -2.26 2.55
C SER A 320 -0.19 -1.50 2.29
N GLY A 321 -0.18 -0.21 2.61
CA GLY A 321 0.83 0.72 2.12
C GLY A 321 0.85 0.74 0.58
N SER A 322 2.04 0.66 -0.02
CA SER A 322 2.24 0.63 -1.47
C SER A 322 2.08 -0.74 -2.13
N SER A 323 1.91 -1.81 -1.33
CA SER A 323 1.63 -3.17 -1.81
C SER A 323 0.13 -3.44 -1.83
N ALA A 324 -0.33 -4.36 -2.68
CA ALA A 324 -1.73 -4.79 -2.70
C ALA A 324 -1.89 -6.27 -3.06
N GLN A 325 -2.96 -6.88 -2.57
CA GLN A 325 -3.48 -8.13 -3.13
C GLN A 325 -4.56 -7.79 -4.16
N VAL A 326 -4.37 -8.24 -5.39
CA VAL A 326 -5.26 -8.01 -6.54
C VAL A 326 -5.98 -9.31 -6.88
N TYR A 327 -7.29 -9.25 -7.02
CA TYR A 327 -8.18 -10.38 -7.30
C TYR A 327 -8.97 -10.13 -8.58
N LEU A 328 -9.30 -11.19 -9.31
CA LEU A 328 -10.36 -11.18 -10.33
C LEU A 328 -11.52 -12.05 -9.83
N PHE A 329 -12.70 -11.46 -9.74
CA PHE A 329 -13.96 -12.13 -9.47
C PHE A 329 -14.82 -12.18 -10.73
N GLU A 330 -15.35 -13.35 -11.07
CA GLU A 330 -16.33 -13.55 -12.15
C GLU A 330 -17.60 -14.18 -11.57
N LYS A 331 -18.78 -13.80 -12.06
CA LYS A 331 -20.10 -14.22 -11.55
C LYS A 331 -20.71 -15.30 -12.43
N ASN A 332 -20.63 -16.56 -11.99
CA ASN A 332 -21.12 -17.72 -12.72
C ASN A 332 -22.33 -18.36 -12.03
N GLY A 333 -23.42 -18.61 -12.76
CA GLY A 333 -24.65 -19.17 -12.18
C GLY A 333 -25.28 -18.32 -11.06
N GLY A 334 -24.96 -17.02 -11.01
CA GLY A 334 -25.36 -16.11 -9.92
C GLY A 334 -24.39 -16.08 -8.71
N GLN A 335 -23.39 -16.96 -8.67
CA GLN A 335 -22.36 -17.05 -7.62
C GLN A 335 -21.08 -16.33 -8.07
N TRP A 336 -20.47 -15.54 -7.19
CA TRP A 336 -19.14 -14.95 -7.43
C TRP A 336 -18.03 -15.95 -7.13
N GLN A 337 -16.97 -15.94 -7.93
CA GLN A 337 -15.82 -16.85 -7.76
C GLN A 337 -14.51 -16.08 -7.93
N THR A 338 -13.54 -16.25 -7.03
CA THR A 338 -12.16 -15.79 -7.29
C THR A 338 -11.55 -16.65 -8.40
N VAL A 339 -11.37 -16.05 -9.59
CA VAL A 339 -10.77 -16.71 -10.77
C VAL A 339 -9.26 -16.54 -10.80
N LEU A 340 -8.75 -15.46 -10.20
CA LEU A 340 -7.32 -15.17 -10.07
C LEU A 340 -7.08 -14.35 -8.80
N SER A 341 -5.93 -14.56 -8.15
CA SER A 341 -5.41 -13.67 -7.11
C SER A 341 -3.89 -13.53 -7.28
N THR A 342 -3.35 -12.33 -7.04
CA THR A 342 -1.92 -12.04 -7.18
C THR A 342 -1.49 -10.91 -6.25
N GLY A 343 -0.20 -10.86 -5.90
CA GLY A 343 0.41 -9.67 -5.33
C GLY A 343 0.68 -8.63 -6.42
N GLY A 344 0.49 -7.36 -6.09
CA GLY A 344 0.76 -6.21 -6.96
C GLY A 344 1.22 -4.99 -6.18
N GLN A 345 1.46 -3.89 -6.89
CA GLN A 345 1.75 -2.59 -6.30
C GLN A 345 0.63 -1.59 -6.65
N VAL A 346 0.43 -0.62 -5.76
CA VAL A 346 -0.44 0.55 -5.96
C VAL A 346 0.42 1.82 -5.94
N GLY A 347 -0.20 2.99 -5.89
CA GLY A 347 0.48 4.25 -5.64
C GLY A 347 1.37 4.19 -4.39
N SER A 348 2.49 4.92 -4.38
CA SER A 348 3.42 4.92 -3.24
C SER A 348 2.83 5.45 -1.93
N GLY A 349 1.74 6.23 -1.98
CA GLY A 349 0.92 6.63 -0.82
C GLY A 349 -0.24 5.67 -0.51
N GLY A 350 -0.34 4.54 -1.21
CA GLY A 350 -1.39 3.53 -1.06
C GLY A 350 -2.68 3.87 -1.80
N VAL A 351 -3.82 3.33 -1.32
CA VAL A 351 -5.15 3.63 -1.85
C VAL A 351 -5.84 4.70 -0.99
N GLY A 352 -6.32 5.77 -1.61
CA GLY A 352 -6.92 6.90 -0.89
C GLY A 352 -7.53 7.97 -1.79
N GLN A 353 -7.59 9.19 -1.28
CA GLN A 353 -7.96 10.35 -2.09
C GLN A 353 -6.83 10.64 -3.09
N ALA A 354 -7.13 10.54 -4.38
CA ALA A 354 -6.24 10.96 -5.45
C ALA A 354 -6.25 12.49 -5.63
N SER A 355 -5.13 13.00 -6.12
CA SER A 355 -5.03 14.26 -6.85
C SER A 355 -3.89 14.09 -7.86
N GLU A 356 -3.65 15.07 -8.74
CA GLU A 356 -2.38 15.09 -9.51
C GLU A 356 -1.16 15.05 -8.56
N TYR A 357 -1.34 15.60 -7.36
CA TYR A 357 -0.30 16.04 -6.46
C TYR A 357 0.05 15.05 -5.34
N VAL A 358 -0.52 13.84 -5.36
CA VAL A 358 -0.24 12.76 -4.40
C VAL A 358 -0.22 11.43 -5.13
N SER A 359 0.75 10.56 -4.82
CA SER A 359 0.89 9.25 -5.46
C SER A 359 -0.04 8.20 -4.86
N ASN A 360 -1.33 8.51 -4.79
CA ASN A 360 -2.38 7.63 -4.27
C ASN A 360 -3.14 6.98 -5.43
N THR A 361 -3.36 5.67 -5.35
CA THR A 361 -4.38 5.02 -6.17
C THR A 361 -5.77 5.50 -5.70
N PRO A 362 -6.66 5.94 -6.61
CA PRO A 362 -7.97 6.45 -6.21
C PRO A 362 -8.82 5.36 -5.55
N LYS A 363 -9.36 5.64 -4.36
CA LYS A 363 -10.23 4.73 -3.59
C LYS A 363 -11.68 4.80 -4.07
N GLY A 364 -12.22 3.66 -4.52
CA GLY A 364 -13.59 3.54 -5.02
C GLY A 364 -13.73 2.48 -6.12
N SER A 365 -14.91 2.45 -6.77
CA SER A 365 -15.23 1.53 -7.88
C SER A 365 -15.26 2.25 -9.24
N TYR A 366 -14.33 1.87 -10.13
CA TYR A 366 -14.15 2.49 -11.45
C TYR A 366 -14.47 1.52 -12.58
N GLY A 367 -14.86 2.06 -13.72
CA GLY A 367 -15.03 1.26 -14.95
C GLY A 367 -13.70 1.03 -15.64
N MET A 368 -13.71 0.20 -16.68
CA MET A 368 -12.57 -0.05 -17.55
C MET A 368 -13.05 -0.04 -19.01
N SER A 369 -12.81 1.05 -19.73
CA SER A 369 -13.33 1.25 -21.10
C SER A 369 -12.30 1.10 -22.24
N LEU A 370 -11.01 1.15 -21.93
CA LEU A 370 -9.93 1.16 -22.92
C LEU A 370 -8.75 0.28 -22.49
N ALA A 371 -8.45 -0.74 -23.29
CA ALA A 371 -7.20 -1.48 -23.21
C ALA A 371 -6.14 -0.84 -24.14
N PHE A 372 -4.87 -0.96 -23.81
CA PHE A 372 -3.78 -0.40 -24.63
C PHE A 372 -2.42 -1.06 -24.38
N GLY A 373 -1.41 -0.68 -25.18
CA GLY A 373 -0.02 -1.00 -24.88
C GLY A 373 0.96 -0.82 -26.04
N THR A 374 2.23 -1.15 -25.78
CA THR A 374 3.32 -1.26 -26.75
C THR A 374 3.39 -2.66 -27.37
N GLY A 375 2.81 -3.68 -26.72
CA GLY A 375 2.50 -4.96 -27.35
C GLY A 375 1.38 -4.83 -28.38
N GLY A 376 1.23 -5.80 -29.28
CA GLY A 376 0.04 -5.90 -30.13
C GLY A 376 -1.16 -6.40 -29.32
N ASN A 377 -2.39 -6.18 -29.81
CA ASN A 377 -3.61 -6.66 -29.12
C ASN A 377 -3.54 -8.19 -28.89
N PRO A 378 -3.53 -8.67 -27.63
CA PRO A 378 -3.40 -10.09 -27.31
C PRO A 378 -4.73 -10.87 -27.42
N GLY A 379 -5.81 -10.24 -27.89
CA GLY A 379 -7.18 -10.78 -27.88
C GLY A 379 -8.05 -10.15 -26.80
N SER A 380 -7.89 -8.83 -26.56
CA SER A 380 -8.67 -8.12 -25.54
C SER A 380 -10.14 -7.97 -25.93
N PRO A 381 -11.10 -8.27 -25.02
CA PRO A 381 -12.51 -7.96 -25.21
C PRO A 381 -12.84 -6.45 -25.14
N LEU A 382 -11.97 -5.66 -24.49
CA LEU A 382 -12.05 -4.20 -24.51
C LEU A 382 -11.50 -3.63 -25.84
N PRO A 383 -11.94 -2.42 -26.26
CA PRO A 383 -11.28 -1.68 -27.32
C PRO A 383 -9.78 -1.53 -27.03
N TYR A 384 -8.93 -2.06 -27.92
CA TYR A 384 -7.47 -2.01 -27.76
C TYR A 384 -6.84 -0.90 -28.59
N ARG A 385 -6.00 -0.05 -27.98
CA ARG A 385 -5.25 1.02 -28.64
C ARG A 385 -3.75 0.76 -28.60
N GLN A 386 -3.12 0.77 -29.77
CA GLN A 386 -1.66 0.70 -29.89
C GLN A 386 -1.03 2.04 -29.44
N ILE A 387 -0.04 1.99 -28.54
CA ILE A 387 0.82 3.15 -28.24
C ILE A 387 1.65 3.49 -29.48
N THR A 388 1.70 4.77 -29.84
CA THR A 388 2.56 5.36 -30.86
C THR A 388 3.59 6.31 -30.22
N PRO A 389 4.65 6.74 -30.93
CA PRO A 389 5.56 7.79 -30.45
C PRO A 389 4.92 9.17 -30.22
N ASN A 390 3.63 9.33 -30.53
CA ASN A 390 2.84 10.53 -30.30
C ASN A 390 1.78 10.35 -29.20
N SER A 391 1.70 9.18 -28.55
CA SER A 391 0.65 8.91 -27.56
C SER A 391 0.95 9.53 -26.20
N TYR A 392 0.11 10.48 -25.79
CA TYR A 392 0.14 11.12 -24.47
C TYR A 392 -1.17 10.91 -23.73
N TRP A 393 -1.11 10.70 -22.41
CA TRP A 393 -2.24 10.98 -21.53
C TRP A 393 -2.09 12.39 -20.97
N ILE A 394 -3.11 13.22 -21.13
CA ILE A 394 -3.04 14.64 -20.73
C ILE A 394 -3.30 14.76 -19.22
N SER A 395 -2.37 15.42 -18.53
CA SER A 395 -2.37 15.59 -17.07
C SER A 395 -2.16 17.06 -16.68
N ASN A 396 -1.73 17.90 -17.63
CA ASN A 396 -1.69 19.35 -17.44
C ASN A 396 -3.08 19.92 -17.11
N VAL A 397 -3.25 20.38 -15.87
CA VAL A 397 -4.49 20.99 -15.35
C VAL A 397 -4.94 22.28 -16.05
N ASN A 398 -4.15 22.80 -17.01
CA ASN A 398 -4.52 23.95 -17.85
C ASN A 398 -4.98 23.55 -19.26
N ASP A 399 -4.86 22.27 -19.64
CA ASP A 399 -5.26 21.76 -20.95
C ASP A 399 -6.76 21.38 -20.95
N PRO A 400 -7.58 21.88 -21.89
CA PRO A 400 -8.99 21.49 -22.01
C PRO A 400 -9.23 19.99 -22.26
N GLN A 401 -8.20 19.22 -22.61
CA GLN A 401 -8.24 17.77 -22.84
C GLN A 401 -7.73 16.96 -21.64
N TYR A 402 -7.59 17.58 -20.45
CA TYR A 402 -7.17 16.93 -19.20
C TYR A 402 -7.83 15.57 -18.94
N ASN A 403 -7.03 14.63 -18.45
CA ASN A 403 -7.34 13.22 -18.18
C ASN A 403 -7.92 12.47 -19.39
N THR A 404 -7.35 12.71 -20.59
CA THR A 404 -7.69 11.94 -21.79
C THR A 404 -6.45 11.57 -22.61
N TRP A 405 -6.53 10.50 -23.39
CA TRP A 405 -5.51 10.13 -24.38
C TRP A 405 -5.58 11.05 -25.60
N GLN A 406 -4.45 11.65 -25.99
CA GLN A 406 -4.29 12.42 -27.23
C GLN A 406 -3.08 11.95 -28.04
N GLU A 407 -3.17 12.03 -29.37
CA GLU A 407 -2.02 11.85 -30.27
C GLU A 407 -1.43 13.23 -30.62
N ARG A 408 -0.23 13.52 -30.09
CA ARG A 408 0.46 14.81 -30.23
C ARG A 408 1.95 14.58 -30.55
N PRO A 409 2.59 15.34 -31.44
CA PRO A 409 4.04 15.23 -31.69
C PRO A 409 4.91 15.76 -30.54
N SER A 410 4.29 16.47 -29.60
CA SER A 410 4.85 16.98 -28.34
C SER A 410 3.69 17.45 -27.46
N SER A 411 3.80 17.29 -26.14
CA SER A 411 2.82 17.81 -25.16
C SER A 411 3.53 18.54 -24.01
N ASP A 412 2.80 18.91 -22.95
CA ASP A 412 3.38 19.55 -21.76
C ASP A 412 4.29 18.57 -20.99
N GLY A 413 5.20 19.09 -20.15
CA GLY A 413 6.04 18.26 -19.28
C GLY A 413 5.28 17.58 -18.14
N ALA A 414 4.05 18.03 -17.85
CA ALA A 414 3.13 17.33 -16.97
C ALA A 414 2.42 16.13 -17.63
N ASP A 415 2.27 16.13 -18.97
CA ASP A 415 1.51 15.10 -19.68
C ASP A 415 2.30 13.78 -19.81
N GLU A 416 1.66 12.66 -19.52
CA GLU A 416 2.35 11.37 -19.51
C GLU A 416 2.57 10.82 -20.93
N HIS A 417 3.83 10.84 -21.38
CA HIS A 417 4.23 10.27 -22.66
C HIS A 417 4.28 8.75 -22.60
N LEU A 418 3.23 8.08 -23.06
CA LEU A 418 3.00 6.65 -22.85
C LEU A 418 4.08 5.76 -23.49
N ALA A 419 4.68 6.20 -24.61
CA ALA A 419 5.79 5.50 -25.24
C ALA A 419 7.11 5.52 -24.44
N SER A 420 7.22 6.36 -23.38
CA SER A 420 8.36 6.34 -22.46
C SER A 420 8.37 5.16 -21.49
N TYR A 421 7.25 4.43 -21.34
CA TYR A 421 7.07 3.38 -20.34
C TYR A 421 6.82 1.99 -20.97
N PRO A 422 7.67 1.50 -21.90
CA PRO A 422 7.35 0.35 -22.75
C PRO A 422 7.27 -0.99 -22.01
N GLN A 423 7.82 -1.09 -20.80
CA GLN A 423 7.65 -2.28 -19.94
C GLN A 423 6.30 -2.22 -19.23
N GLN A 424 6.03 -1.12 -18.51
CA GLN A 424 4.80 -0.95 -17.73
C GLN A 424 3.57 -1.05 -18.64
N TYR A 425 3.60 -0.32 -19.76
CA TYR A 425 2.53 -0.33 -20.74
C TYR A 425 2.82 -1.30 -21.89
N GLN A 426 3.49 -2.42 -21.62
CA GLN A 426 3.44 -3.55 -22.56
C GLN A 426 1.99 -4.00 -22.77
N TYR A 427 1.23 -4.08 -21.68
CA TYR A 427 -0.22 -4.23 -21.63
C TYR A 427 -0.78 -3.39 -20.49
N ALA A 428 -1.83 -2.60 -20.74
CA ALA A 428 -2.49 -1.78 -19.74
C ALA A 428 -4.00 -1.65 -20.03
N ILE A 429 -4.76 -1.31 -19.00
CA ILE A 429 -6.19 -0.99 -19.06
C ILE A 429 -6.41 0.33 -18.31
N ALA A 430 -7.09 1.29 -18.94
CA ALA A 430 -7.41 2.56 -18.30
C ALA A 430 -8.61 2.45 -17.36
N LEU A 431 -8.51 3.08 -16.18
CA LEU A 431 -9.64 3.25 -15.28
C LEU A 431 -10.48 4.44 -15.73
N ASP A 432 -11.81 4.28 -15.68
CA ASP A 432 -12.77 5.37 -15.93
C ASP A 432 -12.86 6.30 -14.70
N TYR A 433 -11.70 6.80 -14.23
CA TYR A 433 -11.58 7.73 -13.13
C TYR A 433 -11.87 9.16 -13.57
N ASN A 434 -12.69 9.88 -12.80
CA ASN A 434 -12.90 11.32 -13.00
C ASN A 434 -13.07 12.05 -11.66
N GLY A 435 -11.96 12.55 -11.11
CA GLY A 435 -11.94 13.44 -9.96
C GLY A 435 -12.10 14.93 -10.29
N GLY A 436 -12.41 15.26 -11.55
CA GLY A 436 -12.29 16.64 -12.07
C GLY A 436 -10.84 17.07 -12.32
N VAL A 437 -10.66 18.29 -12.81
CA VAL A 437 -9.35 18.84 -13.18
C VAL A 437 -8.48 19.05 -11.93
N GLY A 438 -7.31 18.40 -11.90
CA GLY A 438 -6.43 18.35 -10.73
C GLY A 438 -6.72 17.22 -9.74
N GLY A 439 -7.81 16.46 -9.95
CA GLY A 439 -8.19 15.30 -9.15
C GLY A 439 -7.35 14.04 -9.38
N GLY A 440 -6.32 14.12 -10.23
CA GLY A 440 -5.53 12.98 -10.68
C GLY A 440 -5.96 12.52 -12.07
N SER A 441 -5.08 11.81 -12.74
CA SER A 441 -5.19 11.35 -14.12
C SER A 441 -4.27 10.15 -14.36
N ALA A 442 -4.28 9.59 -15.57
CA ALA A 442 -3.41 8.50 -15.99
C ALA A 442 -3.45 7.24 -15.07
N PHE A 443 -4.57 7.00 -14.39
CA PHE A 443 -4.73 5.82 -13.54
C PHE A 443 -5.03 4.58 -14.39
N PHE A 444 -4.07 3.67 -14.45
CA PHE A 444 -4.12 2.46 -15.25
C PHE A 444 -3.88 1.21 -14.40
N LEU A 445 -4.41 0.07 -14.84
CA LEU A 445 -3.98 -1.26 -14.42
C LEU A 445 -2.96 -1.77 -15.45
N HIS A 446 -1.72 -2.05 -15.06
CA HIS A 446 -0.61 -2.29 -15.99
C HIS A 446 0.43 -3.32 -15.50
N VAL A 447 1.44 -3.60 -16.33
CA VAL A 447 2.54 -4.55 -16.00
C VAL A 447 3.49 -3.95 -14.96
N SER A 448 3.84 -4.73 -13.94
CA SER A 448 4.77 -4.31 -12.90
C SER A 448 6.23 -4.25 -13.36
N ASN A 449 6.95 -3.26 -12.82
CA ASN A 449 8.41 -3.16 -12.89
C ASN A 449 9.10 -3.52 -11.55
N GLY A 450 8.33 -3.98 -10.56
CA GLY A 450 8.80 -4.31 -9.21
C GLY A 450 8.77 -3.16 -8.19
N ALA A 451 8.35 -1.95 -8.59
CA ALA A 451 8.29 -0.78 -7.72
C ALA A 451 6.85 -0.28 -7.50
N PRO A 452 6.58 0.49 -6.42
CA PRO A 452 5.37 1.30 -6.28
C PRO A 452 5.14 2.24 -7.47
N THR A 453 3.87 2.57 -7.72
CA THR A 453 3.46 3.41 -8.85
C THR A 453 3.23 4.88 -8.41
N ALA A 454 2.89 5.74 -9.37
CA ALA A 454 2.39 7.08 -9.09
C ALA A 454 0.87 7.14 -8.75
N GLY A 455 0.18 5.99 -8.69
CA GLY A 455 -1.27 5.88 -8.47
C GLY A 455 -1.96 4.82 -9.35
N CYS A 456 -1.28 4.32 -10.38
CA CYS A 456 -1.67 3.11 -11.11
C CYS A 456 -1.70 1.84 -10.22
N ILE A 457 -2.29 0.77 -10.73
CA ILE A 457 -2.22 -0.58 -10.17
C ILE A 457 -1.29 -1.42 -11.06
N ALA A 458 -0.29 -2.05 -10.47
CA ALA A 458 0.74 -2.81 -11.17
C ALA A 458 0.72 -4.29 -10.78
N VAL A 459 0.68 -5.20 -11.78
CA VAL A 459 0.62 -6.66 -11.58
C VAL A 459 1.65 -7.40 -12.46
N PRO A 460 2.07 -8.63 -12.13
CA PRO A 460 3.03 -9.39 -12.94
C PRO A 460 2.58 -9.56 -14.40
N LEU A 461 3.51 -9.55 -15.37
CA LEU A 461 3.20 -9.59 -16.81
C LEU A 461 2.24 -10.74 -17.19
N GLY A 462 2.50 -11.96 -16.71
CA GLY A 462 1.65 -13.14 -16.97
C GLY A 462 0.26 -13.07 -16.34
N VAL A 463 0.06 -12.21 -15.33
CA VAL A 463 -1.27 -11.89 -14.78
C VAL A 463 -1.93 -10.79 -15.61
N MET A 464 -1.20 -9.73 -15.98
CA MET A 464 -1.71 -8.68 -16.86
C MET A 464 -2.19 -9.23 -18.20
N GLN A 465 -1.49 -10.22 -18.76
CA GLN A 465 -1.90 -10.93 -19.97
C GLN A 465 -3.21 -11.70 -19.80
N GLN A 466 -3.46 -12.34 -18.65
CA GLN A 466 -4.72 -13.01 -18.36
C GLN A 466 -5.86 -12.00 -18.16
N LEU A 467 -5.61 -10.91 -17.44
CA LEU A 467 -6.58 -9.85 -17.21
C LEU A 467 -6.97 -9.18 -18.52
N ILE A 468 -6.03 -8.72 -19.33
CA ILE A 468 -6.35 -7.99 -20.58
C ILE A 468 -7.08 -8.84 -21.62
N THR A 469 -6.99 -10.18 -21.57
CA THR A 469 -7.78 -11.10 -22.41
C THR A 469 -9.11 -11.57 -21.80
N ARG A 470 -9.37 -11.26 -20.52
CA ARG A 470 -10.61 -11.62 -19.79
C ARG A 470 -11.51 -10.43 -19.48
N ILE A 471 -10.93 -9.26 -19.25
CA ILE A 471 -11.68 -8.07 -18.85
C ILE A 471 -12.54 -7.59 -20.02
N HIS A 472 -13.84 -7.45 -19.78
CA HIS A 472 -14.83 -7.02 -20.77
C HIS A 472 -15.50 -5.69 -20.42
N GLY A 473 -16.21 -5.11 -21.40
CA GLY A 473 -17.01 -3.91 -21.16
C GLY A 473 -18.05 -4.16 -20.07
N GLY A 474 -18.16 -3.22 -19.12
CA GLY A 474 -19.02 -3.36 -17.94
C GLY A 474 -18.32 -3.93 -16.70
N ALA A 475 -17.12 -4.50 -16.83
CA ALA A 475 -16.30 -4.90 -15.68
C ALA A 475 -15.90 -3.69 -14.83
N ARG A 476 -15.67 -3.91 -13.53
CA ARG A 476 -15.27 -2.85 -12.59
C ARG A 476 -13.99 -3.18 -11.83
N ILE A 477 -13.34 -2.16 -11.29
CA ILE A 477 -12.19 -2.29 -10.40
C ILE A 477 -12.43 -1.50 -9.12
N ILE A 478 -12.37 -2.19 -7.98
CA ILE A 478 -12.64 -1.66 -6.64
C ILE A 478 -11.32 -1.55 -5.87
N ASN A 479 -10.88 -0.33 -5.62
CA ASN A 479 -9.64 -0.03 -4.89
C ASN A 479 -9.97 0.31 -3.43
N VAL A 480 -9.41 -0.43 -2.47
CA VAL A 480 -9.66 -0.30 -1.02
C VAL A 480 -8.44 -0.65 -0.15
N ASN A 481 -8.51 -0.39 1.17
CA ASN A 481 -7.44 -0.67 2.14
C ASN A 481 -7.72 -1.88 3.06
N SER A 482 -8.84 -2.61 2.86
CA SER A 482 -9.06 -3.91 3.50
C SER A 482 -10.06 -4.75 2.68
N GLN A 483 -10.08 -6.07 2.87
CA GLN A 483 -11.05 -6.95 2.18
C GLN A 483 -12.51 -6.55 2.52
N ALA A 484 -12.78 -6.16 3.77
CA ALA A 484 -14.13 -5.77 4.22
C ALA A 484 -14.68 -4.53 3.48
N GLU A 485 -13.80 -3.62 3.05
CA GLU A 485 -14.21 -2.43 2.31
C GLU A 485 -14.70 -2.72 0.88
N LEU A 486 -14.42 -3.90 0.31
CA LEU A 486 -14.92 -4.27 -1.03
C LEU A 486 -16.46 -4.26 -1.11
N GLY A 487 -17.14 -4.52 0.01
CA GLY A 487 -18.61 -4.51 0.09
C GLY A 487 -19.24 -3.11 0.07
N ASN A 488 -18.44 -2.04 0.07
CA ASN A 488 -18.94 -0.65 0.16
C ASN A 488 -19.10 0.06 -1.20
N TYR A 489 -18.72 -0.57 -2.32
CA TYR A 489 -18.55 0.10 -3.63
C TYR A 489 -19.14 -0.65 -4.83
#